data_AF-A0A926VJ20-F1
#
_entry.id   AF-A0A926VJ20-F1
#
_cell.length_a   1.000
_cell.length_b   1.000
_cell.length_c   1.000
_cell.angle_alpha   90.00
_cell.angle_beta   90.00
_cell.angle_gamma   90.00
#
_symmetry.space_group_name_H-M   'P 1'
#
loop_
_entity.id
_entity.type
_entity.pdbx_description
1 polymer ?
#
loop_
_entity_poly.entity_id
_entity_poly.type
_entity_poly.pdbx_seq_one_letter_code
_entity_poly.pdbx_strand_id
1 'polypeptide(L)'
;MTTLPRFPRELLQASKSERLAYFSDCTVVHRRLKEAYDNFVEAITNPGGAALVFLFGPTGVGKTTLLYQVMKVLIEQNLLAMALDPGFIPVATVEAHSPELGNFDWKDYYKSVLVALADPFVEYKLKTRSSRTYGSGKEQHLAKSKANLSSIREDVEYTMSQRQLIAFLVDEAQRFTKMASGRRLQDQMDAIVSMAGMTNTLHGLFGTYELLEFRNLSAQLSRRSIDIHFQRYQVEYAEDIIDFKRVLKSFACQMPLPEEPDLELHWEYFYERSIGCVGIVKDWLTQALRKALDAEASTLTLVHLKPYAPSVSKCMQMITEAIEGEKALIEDETELIKLRQKLGLTAISSPIAKEASPDNMANSAQTSKTSRKKRNPGERNPHRDVIGGTQNVS
;
A
#
# COMPACT_ATOMS: atom_id res chain seq x y z
N MET A 1 28.37 -0.84 -22.20
CA MET A 1 28.56 -0.72 -20.74
C MET A 1 28.19 0.70 -20.35
N THR A 2 26.97 0.93 -19.88
CA THR A 2 26.56 2.21 -19.31
C THR A 2 27.26 2.36 -17.96
N THR A 3 28.14 3.35 -17.83
CA THR A 3 28.82 3.65 -16.56
C THR A 3 27.80 4.12 -15.54
N LEU A 4 27.74 3.47 -14.37
CA LEU A 4 26.87 3.89 -13.28
C LEU A 4 27.21 5.32 -12.84
N PRO A 5 26.21 6.17 -12.53
CA PRO A 5 26.47 7.50 -12.01
C PRO A 5 27.24 7.42 -10.69
N ARG A 6 28.21 8.32 -10.51
CA ARG A 6 29.05 8.43 -9.32
C ARG A 6 28.78 9.74 -8.59
N PHE A 7 29.19 9.81 -7.33
CA PHE A 7 29.12 11.06 -6.57
C PHE A 7 30.06 12.15 -7.17
N PRO A 8 29.73 13.45 -7.04
CA PRO A 8 30.60 14.56 -7.45
C PRO A 8 31.94 14.53 -6.71
N ARG A 9 33.07 14.59 -7.43
CA ARG A 9 34.42 14.44 -6.83
C ARG A 9 34.77 15.55 -5.84
N GLU A 10 34.15 16.72 -6.00
CA GLU A 10 34.30 17.88 -5.12
C GLU A 10 33.88 17.56 -3.68
N LEU A 11 32.95 16.60 -3.50
CA LEU A 11 32.53 16.15 -2.17
C LEU A 11 33.67 15.54 -1.35
N LEU A 12 34.75 15.05 -1.97
CA LEU A 12 35.90 14.54 -1.19
C LEU A 12 36.59 15.64 -0.39
N GLN A 13 36.49 16.89 -0.84
CA GLN A 13 37.03 18.07 -0.15
C GLN A 13 36.01 18.75 0.77
N ALA A 14 34.74 18.35 0.68
CA ALA A 14 33.66 18.87 1.51
C ALA A 14 33.75 18.35 2.95
N SER A 15 33.03 19.00 3.86
CA SER A 15 32.94 18.59 5.26
C SER A 15 32.33 17.19 5.42
N LYS A 16 32.65 16.51 6.53
CA LYS A 16 32.06 15.20 6.87
C LYS A 16 30.52 15.25 6.86
N SER A 17 29.94 16.36 7.33
CA SER A 17 28.49 16.59 7.35
C SER A 17 27.88 16.71 5.95
N GLU A 18 28.52 17.44 5.04
CA GLU A 18 28.03 17.58 3.65
C GLU A 18 28.11 16.27 2.88
N ARG A 19 29.19 15.50 3.06
CA ARG A 19 29.35 14.16 2.48
C ARG A 19 28.26 13.21 2.98
N LEU A 20 27.99 13.23 4.28
CA LEU A 20 26.95 12.39 4.87
C LEU A 20 25.55 12.82 4.42
N ALA A 21 25.27 14.13 4.35
CA ALA A 21 24.00 14.66 3.85
C ALA A 21 23.75 14.26 2.40
N TYR A 22 24.75 14.43 1.52
CA TYR A 22 24.69 13.96 0.13
C TYR A 22 24.31 12.49 0.04
N PHE A 23 25.00 11.63 0.80
CA PHE A 23 24.67 10.21 0.78
C PHE A 23 23.27 9.98 1.35
N SER A 24 22.88 10.60 2.46
CA SER A 24 21.54 10.45 3.04
C SER A 24 20.43 10.77 2.03
N ASP A 25 20.59 11.84 1.25
CA ASP A 25 19.58 12.30 0.27
C ASP A 25 19.63 11.51 -1.06
N CYS A 26 20.72 10.77 -1.29
CA CYS A 26 20.88 9.97 -2.50
C CYS A 26 19.93 8.77 -2.52
N THR A 27 19.04 8.76 -3.52
CA THR A 27 18.17 7.62 -3.85
C THR A 27 18.75 6.81 -5.00
N VAL A 28 18.86 5.49 -4.82
CA VAL A 28 19.25 4.56 -5.89
C VAL A 28 17.98 4.01 -6.54
N VAL A 29 17.81 4.29 -7.84
CA VAL A 29 16.73 3.69 -8.63
C VAL A 29 17.08 2.23 -8.94
N HIS A 30 16.17 1.33 -8.60
CA HIS A 30 16.32 -0.11 -8.81
C HIS A 30 15.04 -0.70 -9.37
N ARG A 31 15.12 -1.93 -9.93
CA ARG A 31 14.01 -2.53 -10.67
C ARG A 31 12.69 -2.54 -9.89
N ARG A 32 12.68 -3.03 -8.64
CA ARG A 32 11.46 -3.09 -7.81
C ARG A 32 10.87 -1.71 -7.49
N LEU A 33 11.70 -0.71 -7.23
CA LEU A 33 11.23 0.68 -7.02
C LEU A 33 10.62 1.25 -8.29
N LYS A 34 11.25 1.00 -9.44
CA LYS A 34 10.75 1.46 -10.74
C LYS A 34 9.43 0.78 -11.10
N GLU A 35 9.33 -0.54 -10.96
CA GLU A 35 8.09 -1.30 -11.19
C GLU A 35 6.94 -0.77 -10.32
N ALA A 36 7.18 -0.58 -9.02
CA ALA A 36 6.17 -0.05 -8.10
C ALA A 36 5.78 1.40 -8.45
N TYR A 37 6.75 2.23 -8.85
CA TYR A 37 6.50 3.61 -9.29
C TYR A 37 5.67 3.65 -10.58
N ASP A 38 6.06 2.88 -11.60
CA ASP A 38 5.36 2.83 -12.89
C ASP A 38 3.91 2.36 -12.69
N ASN A 39 3.70 1.32 -11.86
CA ASN A 39 2.35 0.86 -11.49
C ASN A 39 1.53 1.93 -10.75
N PHE A 40 2.16 2.70 -9.86
CA PHE A 40 1.46 3.74 -9.10
C PHE A 40 1.07 4.93 -9.97
N VAL A 41 1.96 5.35 -10.88
CA VAL A 41 1.67 6.41 -11.86
C VAL A 41 0.58 5.97 -12.83
N GLU A 42 0.61 4.71 -13.27
CA GLU A 42 -0.47 4.14 -14.10
C GLU A 42 -1.80 4.16 -13.35
N ALA A 43 -1.82 3.80 -12.06
CA ALA A 43 -3.02 3.84 -11.24
C ALA A 43 -3.58 5.26 -11.02
N ILE A 44 -2.72 6.28 -10.92
CA ILE A 44 -3.15 7.69 -10.87
C ILE A 44 -3.75 8.12 -12.22
N THR A 45 -3.09 7.77 -13.32
CA THR A 45 -3.45 8.26 -14.66
C THR A 45 -4.69 7.56 -15.21
N ASN A 46 -4.81 6.25 -14.96
CA ASN A 46 -5.85 5.38 -15.48
C ASN A 46 -6.54 4.61 -14.32
N PRO A 47 -7.24 5.31 -13.40
CA PRO A 47 -7.77 4.68 -12.19
C PRO A 47 -8.94 3.72 -12.44
N GLY A 48 -9.54 3.70 -13.64
CA GLY A 48 -10.64 2.76 -13.96
C GLY A 48 -11.87 2.88 -13.04
N GLY A 49 -12.07 4.05 -12.41
CA GLY A 49 -13.12 4.27 -11.40
C GLY A 49 -12.69 3.96 -9.96
N ALA A 50 -11.45 3.55 -9.74
CA ALA A 50 -10.87 3.47 -8.42
C ALA A 50 -10.75 4.87 -7.79
N ALA A 51 -11.04 4.94 -6.50
CA ALA A 51 -10.84 6.14 -5.69
C ALA A 51 -9.62 5.98 -4.76
N LEU A 52 -9.18 4.74 -4.52
CA LEU A 52 -8.06 4.40 -3.67
C LEU A 52 -7.00 3.62 -4.43
N VAL A 53 -5.74 3.81 -4.05
CA VAL A 53 -4.61 2.98 -4.46
C VAL A 53 -3.88 2.54 -3.21
N PHE A 54 -3.87 1.25 -2.92
CA PHE A 54 -3.09 0.68 -1.83
C PHE A 54 -1.70 0.32 -2.33
N LEU A 55 -0.67 0.84 -1.67
CA LEU A 55 0.71 0.41 -1.87
C LEU A 55 1.24 -0.20 -0.59
N PHE A 56 1.42 -1.52 -0.60
CA PHE A 56 1.88 -2.27 0.56
C PHE A 56 3.14 -3.06 0.26
N GLY A 57 3.95 -3.27 1.30
CA GLY A 57 5.20 -4.00 1.22
C GLY A 57 5.89 -4.04 2.58
N PRO A 58 6.99 -4.79 2.70
CA PRO A 58 7.68 -4.95 3.97
C PRO A 58 8.29 -3.62 4.44
N THR A 59 8.55 -3.52 5.74
CA THR A 59 9.23 -2.36 6.32
C THR A 59 10.62 -2.20 5.70
N GLY A 60 10.98 -0.96 5.35
CA GLY A 60 12.27 -0.65 4.76
C GLY A 60 12.43 -1.05 3.28
N VAL A 61 11.37 -1.41 2.55
CA VAL A 61 11.49 -1.69 1.10
C VAL A 61 11.68 -0.42 0.25
N GLY A 62 11.22 0.74 0.74
CA GLY A 62 11.33 2.04 0.04
C GLY A 62 10.00 2.76 -0.23
N LYS A 63 8.91 2.42 0.48
CA LYS A 63 7.57 3.00 0.26
C LYS A 63 7.54 4.52 0.39
N THR A 64 8.08 5.07 1.48
CA THR A 64 8.20 6.52 1.71
C THR A 64 9.03 7.20 0.62
N THR A 65 10.11 6.56 0.16
CA THR A 65 10.93 7.05 -0.96
C THR A 65 10.11 7.10 -2.26
N LEU A 66 9.31 6.07 -2.54
CA LEU A 66 8.42 6.05 -3.69
C LEU A 66 7.37 7.16 -3.60
N LEU A 67 6.76 7.36 -2.43
CA LEU A 67 5.78 8.43 -2.18
C LEU A 67 6.37 9.80 -2.53
N TYR A 68 7.55 10.13 -2.01
CA TYR A 68 8.21 11.41 -2.31
C TYR A 68 8.60 11.53 -3.79
N GLN A 69 8.99 10.43 -4.43
CA GLN A 69 9.30 10.43 -5.86
C GLN A 69 8.05 10.69 -6.71
N VAL A 70 6.90 10.08 -6.38
CA VAL A 70 5.61 10.35 -7.04
C VAL A 70 5.21 11.82 -6.82
N MET A 71 5.30 12.31 -5.58
CA MET A 71 5.00 13.70 -5.25
C MET A 71 5.84 14.67 -6.08
N LYS A 72 7.16 14.45 -6.13
CA LYS A 72 8.10 15.28 -6.89
C LYS A 72 7.71 15.33 -8.38
N VAL A 73 7.46 14.17 -8.99
CA VAL A 73 7.13 14.12 -10.43
C VAL A 73 5.77 14.76 -10.72
N LEU A 74 4.76 14.55 -9.87
CA LEU A 74 3.45 15.21 -10.04
C LEU A 74 3.57 16.74 -9.95
N ILE A 75 4.41 17.26 -9.05
CA ILE A 75 4.69 18.70 -8.98
C ILE A 75 5.41 19.17 -10.25
N GLU A 76 6.49 18.49 -10.66
CA GLU A 76 7.29 18.84 -11.84
C GLU A 76 6.45 18.88 -13.13
N GLN A 77 5.54 17.91 -13.31
CA GLN A 77 4.65 17.85 -14.48
C GLN A 77 3.59 18.97 -14.50
N ASN A 78 3.30 19.58 -13.35
CA ASN A 78 2.22 20.55 -13.18
C ASN A 78 2.71 21.97 -12.87
N LEU A 79 4.02 22.24 -12.95
CA LEU A 79 4.60 23.57 -12.64
C LEU A 79 3.94 24.72 -13.39
N LEU A 80 3.64 24.54 -14.68
CA LEU A 80 2.98 25.58 -15.49
C LEU A 80 1.56 25.86 -15.01
N ALA A 81 0.79 24.82 -14.69
CA ALA A 81 -0.56 24.97 -14.17
C ALA A 81 -0.56 25.64 -12.78
N MET A 82 0.38 25.28 -11.92
CA MET A 82 0.57 25.91 -10.60
C MET A 82 1.01 27.39 -10.71
N ALA A 83 1.76 27.76 -11.74
CA ALA A 83 2.13 29.15 -11.99
C ALA A 83 0.95 30.00 -12.48
N LEU A 84 0.00 29.40 -13.22
CA LEU A 84 -1.21 30.06 -13.69
C LEU A 84 -2.28 30.18 -12.58
N ASP A 85 -2.38 29.15 -11.74
CA ASP A 85 -3.27 29.13 -10.58
C ASP A 85 -2.49 28.74 -9.31
N PRO A 86 -2.07 29.72 -8.49
CA PRO A 86 -1.44 29.45 -7.19
C PRO A 86 -2.33 28.71 -6.20
N GLY A 87 -3.64 28.63 -6.47
CA GLY A 87 -4.60 27.84 -5.73
C GLY A 87 -4.45 26.33 -5.95
N PHE A 88 -3.96 25.92 -7.12
CA PHE A 88 -3.82 24.53 -7.54
C PHE A 88 -2.64 23.83 -6.83
N ILE A 89 -2.95 22.72 -6.17
CA ILE A 89 -1.97 21.84 -5.53
C ILE A 89 -2.19 20.43 -6.11
N PRO A 90 -1.35 19.96 -7.04
CA PRO A 90 -1.58 18.68 -7.74
C PRO A 90 -1.51 17.49 -6.79
N VAL A 91 -0.71 17.59 -5.73
CA VAL A 91 -0.49 16.52 -4.77
C VAL A 91 -0.21 17.09 -3.39
N ALA A 92 -0.79 16.48 -2.37
CA ALA A 92 -0.43 16.73 -0.97
C ALA A 92 -0.23 15.39 -0.26
N THR A 93 0.54 15.41 0.82
CA THR A 93 0.83 14.22 1.61
C THR A 93 0.76 14.45 3.11
N VAL A 94 0.38 13.41 3.84
CA VAL A 94 0.40 13.34 5.30
C VAL A 94 0.92 11.99 5.75
N GLU A 95 1.56 11.95 6.92
CA GLU A 95 1.81 10.70 7.63
C GLU A 95 0.63 10.42 8.56
N ALA A 96 0.08 9.21 8.54
CA ALA A 96 -0.93 8.81 9.49
C ALA A 96 -0.28 8.54 10.86
N HIS A 97 -0.60 9.34 11.87
CA HIS A 97 -0.02 9.19 13.19
C HIS A 97 -0.71 8.10 14.02
N SER A 98 0.08 7.40 14.85
CA SER A 98 -0.48 6.50 15.84
C SER A 98 -1.09 7.30 17.00
N PRO A 99 -2.28 6.92 17.49
CA PRO A 99 -2.83 7.55 18.70
C PRO A 99 -1.94 7.23 19.91
N GLU A 100 -1.85 8.16 20.87
CA GLU A 100 -1.16 7.93 22.14
C GLU A 100 -1.83 6.80 22.95
N LEU A 101 -3.17 6.72 22.89
CA LEU A 101 -3.99 5.70 23.54
C LEU A 101 -5.23 5.38 22.69
N GLY A 102 -5.52 4.09 22.49
CA GLY A 102 -6.80 3.64 21.95
C GLY A 102 -6.90 3.69 20.42
N ASN A 103 -7.95 4.35 19.90
CA ASN A 103 -8.31 4.34 18.49
C ASN A 103 -7.62 5.48 17.72
N PHE A 104 -7.51 5.32 16.39
CA PHE A 104 -7.01 6.36 15.48
C PHE A 104 -7.67 7.75 15.70
N ASP A 105 -6.85 8.80 15.76
CA ASP A 105 -7.29 10.18 15.98
C ASP A 105 -7.57 10.89 14.64
N TRP A 106 -8.82 10.76 14.18
CA TRP A 106 -9.31 11.47 12.99
C TRP A 106 -9.19 12.99 13.08
N LYS A 107 -9.29 13.55 14.28
CA LYS A 107 -9.21 15.00 14.45
C LYS A 107 -7.78 15.47 14.19
N ASP A 108 -6.80 14.76 14.71
CA ASP A 108 -5.39 15.06 14.45
C ASP A 108 -5.05 14.86 12.96
N TYR A 109 -5.48 13.74 12.39
CA TYR A 109 -5.29 13.46 10.97
C TYR A 109 -5.85 14.58 10.07
N TYR A 110 -7.10 15.02 10.26
CA TYR A 110 -7.67 16.08 9.44
C TYR A 110 -6.96 17.43 9.62
N LYS A 111 -6.36 17.71 10.78
CA LYS A 111 -5.52 18.91 10.95
C LYS A 111 -4.26 18.81 10.11
N SER A 112 -3.56 17.68 10.16
CA SER A 112 -2.37 17.44 9.35
C SER A 112 -2.70 17.57 7.86
N VAL A 113 -3.88 17.10 7.44
CA VAL A 113 -4.39 17.29 6.07
C VAL A 113 -4.54 18.77 5.73
N LEU A 114 -5.23 19.57 6.56
CA LEU A 114 -5.40 21.01 6.30
C LEU A 114 -4.06 21.77 6.24
N VAL A 115 -3.09 21.37 7.09
CA VAL A 115 -1.72 21.93 7.06
C VAL A 115 -1.03 21.55 5.75
N ALA A 116 -1.11 20.29 5.32
CA ALA A 116 -0.52 19.82 4.07
C ALA A 116 -1.14 20.47 2.82
N LEU A 117 -2.41 20.88 2.90
CA LEU A 117 -3.11 21.63 1.85
C LEU A 117 -2.83 23.15 1.87
N ALA A 118 -1.89 23.59 2.73
CA ALA A 118 -1.53 24.98 2.92
C ALA A 118 -2.75 25.89 3.15
N ASP A 119 -3.69 25.46 4.01
CA ASP A 119 -4.86 26.29 4.35
C ASP A 119 -4.40 27.53 5.15
N PRO A 120 -4.56 28.75 4.59
CA PRO A 120 -4.08 29.98 5.23
C PRO A 120 -4.83 30.31 6.52
N PHE A 121 -5.99 29.71 6.74
CA PHE A 121 -6.83 29.89 7.91
C PHE A 121 -6.79 28.68 8.83
N VAL A 122 -5.85 27.74 8.67
CA VAL A 122 -5.80 26.53 9.50
C VAL A 122 -5.80 26.88 10.99
N GLU A 123 -4.97 27.84 11.41
CA GLU A 123 -4.94 28.29 12.80
C GLU A 123 -6.27 28.89 13.26
N TYR A 124 -6.93 29.67 12.41
CA TYR A 124 -8.24 30.25 12.72
C TYR A 124 -9.35 29.19 12.77
N LYS A 125 -9.36 28.23 11.84
CA LYS A 125 -10.30 27.10 11.87
C LYS A 125 -10.12 26.25 13.13
N LEU A 126 -8.87 26.14 13.61
CA LEU A 126 -8.51 25.43 14.83
C LEU A 126 -8.80 26.21 16.12
N LYS A 127 -8.61 27.53 16.11
CA LYS A 127 -8.78 28.42 17.28
C LYS A 127 -10.21 28.96 17.41
N THR A 128 -10.85 29.38 16.32
CA THR A 128 -12.01 30.31 16.34
C THR A 128 -13.38 29.65 16.19
N ARG A 129 -13.47 28.38 15.77
CA ARG A 129 -14.74 27.63 15.88
C ARG A 129 -15.09 27.22 17.33
N SER A 130 -14.33 27.72 18.30
CA SER A 130 -14.56 27.62 19.74
C SER A 130 -15.53 28.65 20.33
N SER A 131 -16.14 29.53 19.53
CA SER A 131 -17.22 30.41 20.00
C SER A 131 -18.27 30.65 18.93
N ARG A 132 -19.44 30.03 19.08
CA ARG A 132 -20.68 30.56 18.54
C ARG A 132 -21.27 31.48 19.61
N THR A 133 -21.30 32.78 19.36
CA THR A 133 -22.06 33.72 20.18
C THR A 133 -23.54 33.50 19.92
N TYR A 134 -24.28 33.01 20.91
CA TYR A 134 -25.75 33.04 20.91
C TYR A 134 -26.21 34.18 21.83
N GLY A 135 -27.06 35.07 21.29
CA GLY A 135 -27.73 36.13 22.04
C GLY A 135 -27.49 37.54 21.50
N SER A 136 -28.53 38.38 21.47
CA SER A 136 -28.44 39.83 21.27
C SER A 136 -28.53 40.55 22.61
N GLY A 137 -27.46 41.24 23.04
CA GLY A 137 -27.46 42.06 24.27
C GLY A 137 -26.27 41.81 25.18
N LYS A 138 -26.22 42.55 26.30
CA LYS A 138 -25.09 42.69 27.26
C LYS A 138 -24.67 41.41 28.02
N GLU A 139 -25.26 40.25 27.74
CA GLU A 139 -24.87 38.96 28.29
C GLU A 139 -24.43 38.03 27.17
N GLN A 140 -23.15 38.14 26.78
CA GLN A 140 -22.50 37.19 25.89
C GLN A 140 -21.93 36.04 26.73
N HIS A 141 -22.56 34.87 26.68
CA HIS A 141 -21.95 33.65 27.20
C HIS A 141 -21.01 33.04 26.14
N LEU A 142 -19.70 33.01 26.43
CA LEU A 142 -18.73 32.23 25.66
C LEU A 142 -18.96 30.73 25.91
N ALA A 143 -19.83 30.11 25.11
CA ALA A 143 -19.91 28.66 25.05
C ALA A 143 -18.72 28.14 24.23
N LYS A 144 -17.71 27.55 24.90
CA LYS A 144 -16.62 26.82 24.24
C LYS A 144 -17.18 25.58 23.52
N SER A 145 -17.60 25.74 22.27
CA SER A 145 -17.97 24.60 21.43
C SER A 145 -16.68 23.90 20.98
N LYS A 146 -16.46 22.64 21.40
CA LYS A 146 -15.39 21.84 20.82
C LYS A 146 -15.64 21.75 19.30
N ALA A 147 -14.63 22.09 18.48
CA ALA A 147 -14.71 21.88 17.04
C ALA A 147 -15.19 20.45 16.76
N ASN A 148 -16.36 20.33 16.14
CA ASN A 148 -17.00 19.06 15.85
C ASN A 148 -16.22 18.39 14.71
N LEU A 149 -15.97 17.08 14.80
CA LEU A 149 -15.20 16.34 13.80
C LEU A 149 -15.78 16.51 12.39
N SER A 150 -17.11 16.55 12.27
CA SER A 150 -17.82 16.83 11.01
C SER A 150 -17.38 18.15 10.38
N SER A 151 -17.26 19.21 11.17
CA SER A 151 -16.90 20.54 10.64
C SER A 151 -15.47 20.61 10.12
N ILE A 152 -14.54 19.87 10.72
CA ILE A 152 -13.15 19.82 10.24
C ILE A 152 -13.08 18.97 8.97
N ARG A 153 -13.84 17.88 8.92
CA ARG A 153 -13.94 17.05 7.73
C ARG A 153 -14.53 17.83 6.54
N GLU A 154 -15.60 18.60 6.74
CA GLU A 154 -16.17 19.49 5.72
C GLU A 154 -15.14 20.52 5.23
N ASP A 155 -14.33 21.09 6.15
CA ASP A 155 -13.27 22.02 5.77
C ASP A 155 -12.17 21.32 4.95
N VAL A 156 -11.81 20.09 5.27
CA VAL A 156 -10.86 19.28 4.49
C VAL A 156 -11.41 19.01 3.09
N GLU A 157 -12.64 18.50 3.00
CA GLU A 157 -13.28 18.18 1.72
C GLU A 157 -13.38 19.44 0.83
N TYR A 158 -13.83 20.56 1.41
CA TYR A 158 -13.88 21.84 0.69
C TYR A 158 -12.49 22.28 0.23
N THR A 159 -11.48 22.20 1.10
CA THR A 159 -10.12 22.65 0.77
C THR A 159 -9.51 21.77 -0.32
N MET A 160 -9.65 20.44 -0.24
CA MET A 160 -9.17 19.52 -1.28
C MET A 160 -9.79 19.83 -2.64
N SER A 161 -11.11 20.08 -2.68
CA SER A 161 -11.81 20.47 -3.91
C SER A 161 -11.34 21.82 -4.46
N GLN A 162 -11.11 22.82 -3.61
CA GLN A 162 -10.59 24.13 -4.05
C GLN A 162 -9.15 24.04 -4.57
N ARG A 163 -8.33 23.16 -3.98
CA ARG A 163 -6.94 22.91 -4.39
C ARG A 163 -6.83 22.03 -5.64
N GLN A 164 -7.94 21.42 -6.08
CA GLN A 164 -8.04 20.55 -7.26
C GLN A 164 -6.99 19.43 -7.29
N LEU A 165 -6.82 18.71 -6.17
CA LEU A 165 -5.81 17.64 -6.08
C LEU A 165 -6.02 16.57 -7.15
N ILE A 166 -4.92 16.16 -7.78
CA ILE A 166 -4.87 14.95 -8.62
C ILE A 166 -4.82 13.73 -7.70
N ALA A 167 -3.92 13.77 -6.71
CA ALA A 167 -3.74 12.69 -5.76
C ALA A 167 -3.49 13.21 -4.33
N PHE A 168 -3.97 12.48 -3.34
CA PHE A 168 -3.66 12.69 -1.93
C PHE A 168 -2.95 11.45 -1.37
N LEU A 169 -1.72 11.61 -0.87
CA LEU A 169 -0.86 10.48 -0.49
C LEU A 169 -0.73 10.38 1.03
N VAL A 170 -1.03 9.21 1.60
CA VAL A 170 -0.93 8.95 3.03
C VAL A 170 0.20 7.95 3.28
N ASP A 171 1.24 8.37 3.99
CA ASP A 171 2.26 7.46 4.51
C ASP A 171 1.83 6.81 5.82
N GLU A 172 2.40 5.66 6.15
CA GLU A 172 2.06 4.88 7.35
C GLU A 172 0.55 4.58 7.48
N ALA A 173 -0.15 4.42 6.36
CA ALA A 173 -1.61 4.25 6.33
C ALA A 173 -2.09 3.01 7.10
N GLN A 174 -1.22 2.05 7.42
CA GLN A 174 -1.55 0.99 8.38
C GLN A 174 -2.01 1.53 9.74
N ARG A 175 -1.72 2.79 10.11
CA ARG A 175 -2.22 3.35 11.38
C ARG A 175 -3.76 3.43 11.44
N PHE A 176 -4.45 3.46 10.30
CA PHE A 176 -5.89 3.35 10.26
C PHE A 176 -6.38 2.00 10.84
N THR A 177 -5.56 0.94 10.85
CA THR A 177 -5.95 -0.37 11.40
C THR A 177 -6.09 -0.38 12.92
N LYS A 178 -5.51 0.63 13.62
CA LYS A 178 -5.50 0.71 15.08
C LYS A 178 -6.87 1.03 15.65
N MET A 179 -7.69 -0.01 15.83
CA MET A 179 -8.98 0.05 16.52
C MET A 179 -9.25 -1.21 17.33
N ALA A 180 -10.05 -1.06 18.40
CA ALA A 180 -10.47 -2.18 19.24
C ALA A 180 -11.51 -3.13 18.60
N SER A 181 -12.03 -2.86 17.39
CA SER A 181 -13.11 -3.65 16.77
C SER A 181 -13.15 -3.56 15.24
N GLY A 182 -13.36 -4.69 14.57
CA GLY A 182 -13.44 -4.79 13.10
C GLY A 182 -14.62 -4.06 12.44
N ARG A 183 -15.77 -3.89 13.10
CA ARG A 183 -16.87 -3.07 12.54
C ARG A 183 -16.43 -1.61 12.37
N ARG A 184 -15.66 -1.10 13.32
CA ARG A 184 -15.15 0.28 13.27
C ARG A 184 -14.05 0.44 12.22
N LEU A 185 -13.33 -0.64 11.90
CA LEU A 185 -12.35 -0.67 10.80
C LEU A 185 -13.03 -0.45 9.45
N GLN A 186 -14.20 -1.06 9.23
CA GLN A 186 -15.00 -0.80 8.03
C GLN A 186 -15.49 0.66 7.97
N ASP A 187 -15.99 1.19 9.09
CA ASP A 187 -16.43 2.60 9.17
C ASP A 187 -15.28 3.59 8.83
N GLN A 188 -14.03 3.26 9.19
CA GLN A 188 -12.87 4.06 8.81
C GLN A 188 -12.65 4.08 7.30
N MET A 189 -12.70 2.92 6.65
CA MET A 189 -12.52 2.85 5.21
C MET A 189 -13.64 3.54 4.45
N ASP A 190 -14.87 3.38 4.91
CA ASP A 190 -16.02 4.09 4.33
C ASP A 190 -15.85 5.61 4.45
N ALA A 191 -15.23 6.11 5.53
CA ALA A 191 -14.89 7.53 5.66
C ALA A 191 -13.85 7.99 4.62
N ILE A 192 -12.79 7.23 4.38
CA ILE A 192 -11.77 7.56 3.37
C ILE A 192 -12.36 7.49 1.96
N VAL A 193 -13.12 6.43 1.64
CA VAL A 193 -13.79 6.27 0.34
C VAL A 193 -14.81 7.38 0.10
N SER A 194 -15.55 7.77 1.15
CA SER A 194 -16.49 8.89 1.09
C SER A 194 -15.77 10.21 0.81
N MET A 195 -14.66 10.49 1.50
CA MET A 195 -13.85 11.69 1.27
C MET A 195 -13.26 11.72 -0.14
N ALA A 196 -12.70 10.59 -0.61
CA ALA A 196 -12.20 10.44 -1.98
C ALA A 196 -13.30 10.68 -3.03
N GLY A 197 -14.50 10.15 -2.78
CA GLY A 197 -15.66 10.35 -3.65
C GLY A 197 -16.16 11.81 -3.67
N MET A 198 -16.23 12.48 -2.52
CA MET A 198 -16.71 13.86 -2.41
C MET A 198 -15.74 14.87 -3.02
N THR A 199 -14.43 14.62 -2.89
CA THR A 199 -13.38 15.50 -3.39
C THR A 199 -12.97 15.19 -4.83
N ASN A 200 -13.44 14.07 -5.39
CA ASN A 200 -12.97 13.50 -6.66
C ASN A 200 -11.44 13.42 -6.74
N THR A 201 -10.81 13.10 -5.60
CA THR A 201 -9.35 12.99 -5.47
C THR A 201 -8.98 11.52 -5.24
N LEU A 202 -8.00 11.02 -5.98
CA LEU A 202 -7.48 9.68 -5.77
C LEU A 202 -6.61 9.65 -4.49
N HIS A 203 -6.86 8.68 -3.62
CA HIS A 203 -6.10 8.55 -2.37
C HIS A 203 -5.11 7.39 -2.45
N GLY A 204 -3.82 7.70 -2.38
CA GLY A 204 -2.74 6.72 -2.30
C GLY A 204 -2.43 6.37 -0.85
N LEU A 205 -2.66 5.13 -0.44
CA LEU A 205 -2.44 4.65 0.92
C LEU A 205 -1.19 3.76 0.97
N PHE A 206 -0.10 4.29 1.53
CA PHE A 206 1.20 3.61 1.62
C PHE A 206 1.35 2.98 2.99
N GLY A 207 1.70 1.70 3.06
CA GLY A 207 1.85 1.06 4.36
C GLY A 207 2.43 -0.35 4.35
N THR A 208 2.45 -0.97 5.53
CA THR A 208 2.89 -2.36 5.69
C THR A 208 1.81 -3.34 5.22
N TYR A 209 2.10 -4.64 5.30
CA TYR A 209 1.12 -5.68 5.00
C TYR A 209 -0.11 -5.69 5.93
N GLU A 210 -0.09 -4.94 7.04
CA GLU A 210 -1.28 -4.68 7.84
C GLU A 210 -2.41 -4.02 7.02
N LEU A 211 -2.08 -3.27 5.96
CA LEU A 211 -3.08 -2.72 5.04
C LEU A 211 -3.90 -3.80 4.30
N LEU A 212 -3.40 -5.04 4.22
CA LEU A 212 -4.14 -6.13 3.58
C LEU A 212 -5.44 -6.46 4.32
N GLU A 213 -5.55 -6.12 5.60
CA GLU A 213 -6.79 -6.20 6.35
C GLU A 213 -7.91 -5.37 5.71
N PHE A 214 -7.56 -4.22 5.10
CA PHE A 214 -8.52 -3.34 4.43
C PHE A 214 -9.03 -3.89 3.11
N ARG A 215 -8.18 -4.57 2.34
CA ARG A 215 -8.47 -5.06 0.98
C ARG A 215 -9.81 -5.82 0.89
N ASN A 216 -10.10 -6.62 1.91
CA ASN A 216 -11.22 -7.57 1.91
C ASN A 216 -12.38 -7.17 2.85
N LEU A 217 -12.42 -5.94 3.39
CA LEU A 217 -13.47 -5.54 4.33
C LEU A 217 -14.84 -5.41 3.69
N SER A 218 -14.91 -4.96 2.43
CA SER A 218 -16.18 -4.86 1.72
C SER A 218 -16.00 -5.02 0.21
N ALA A 219 -16.99 -5.64 -0.45
CA ALA A 219 -17.02 -5.75 -1.91
C ALA A 219 -17.16 -4.38 -2.61
N GLN A 220 -17.62 -3.35 -1.89
CA GLN A 220 -17.70 -1.99 -2.41
C GLN A 220 -16.33 -1.31 -2.43
N LEU A 221 -15.53 -1.55 -1.39
CA LEU A 221 -14.16 -1.06 -1.29
C LEU A 221 -13.27 -1.73 -2.33
N SER A 222 -13.33 -3.07 -2.44
CA SER A 222 -12.49 -3.83 -3.37
C SER A 222 -12.69 -3.45 -4.85
N ARG A 223 -13.91 -3.03 -5.24
CA ARG A 223 -14.18 -2.52 -6.59
C ARG A 223 -13.57 -1.14 -6.84
N ARG A 224 -13.37 -0.33 -5.80
CA ARG A 224 -12.91 1.07 -5.88
C ARG A 224 -11.45 1.24 -5.47
N SER A 225 -10.70 0.15 -5.37
CA SER A 225 -9.30 0.14 -4.99
C SER A 225 -8.41 -0.56 -6.01
N ILE A 226 -7.21 -0.04 -6.21
CA ILE A 226 -6.13 -0.71 -6.94
C ILE A 226 -5.07 -1.13 -5.93
N ASP A 227 -4.58 -2.37 -6.05
CA ASP A 227 -3.58 -2.94 -5.16
C ASP A 227 -2.21 -2.97 -5.85
N ILE A 228 -1.19 -2.42 -5.19
CA ILE A 228 0.19 -2.39 -5.66
C ILE A 228 1.09 -3.01 -4.59
N HIS A 229 1.75 -4.10 -4.95
CA HIS A 229 2.68 -4.79 -4.08
C HIS A 229 4.13 -4.34 -4.34
N PHE A 230 4.73 -3.65 -3.37
CA PHE A 230 6.15 -3.30 -3.42
C PHE A 230 6.98 -4.42 -2.75
N GLN A 231 7.47 -5.33 -3.59
CA GLN A 231 8.22 -6.52 -3.19
C GLN A 231 9.66 -6.23 -2.78
N ARG A 232 10.16 -7.00 -1.80
CA ARG A 232 11.58 -7.12 -1.49
C ARG A 232 12.28 -8.01 -2.53
N TYR A 233 13.60 -7.94 -2.60
CA TYR A 233 14.39 -8.90 -3.38
C TYR A 233 14.39 -10.27 -2.70
N GLN A 234 14.25 -11.33 -3.49
CA GLN A 234 14.18 -12.71 -3.02
C GLN A 234 15.29 -13.56 -3.64
N VAL A 235 16.01 -14.33 -2.81
CA VAL A 235 17.15 -15.16 -3.25
C VAL A 235 16.71 -16.34 -4.12
N GLU A 236 15.43 -16.70 -4.05
CA GLU A 236 14.81 -17.75 -4.86
C GLU A 236 14.81 -17.39 -6.35
N TYR A 237 14.86 -16.10 -6.70
CA TYR A 237 14.92 -15.63 -8.09
C TYR A 237 16.34 -15.16 -8.45
N ALA A 238 16.95 -15.79 -9.45
CA ALA A 238 18.30 -15.43 -9.89
C ALA A 238 18.42 -13.97 -10.36
N GLU A 239 17.38 -13.43 -10.99
CA GLU A 239 17.33 -12.02 -11.41
C GLU A 239 17.35 -11.05 -10.23
N ASP A 240 16.67 -11.40 -9.13
CA ASP A 240 16.65 -10.59 -7.91
C ASP A 240 18.04 -10.52 -7.27
N ILE A 241 18.81 -11.60 -7.28
CA ILE A 241 20.20 -11.60 -6.80
C ILE A 241 21.07 -10.66 -7.64
N ILE A 242 20.95 -10.72 -8.97
CA ILE A 242 21.71 -9.87 -9.89
C ILE A 242 21.39 -8.40 -9.62
N ASP A 243 20.11 -8.07 -9.50
CA ASP A 243 19.69 -6.69 -9.27
C ASP A 243 20.03 -6.18 -7.86
N PHE A 244 19.94 -7.03 -6.83
CA PHE A 244 20.37 -6.67 -5.49
C PHE A 244 21.87 -6.34 -5.44
N LYS A 245 22.72 -7.11 -6.13
CA LYS A 245 24.15 -6.78 -6.29
C LYS A 245 24.35 -5.44 -7.01
N ARG A 246 23.59 -5.18 -8.08
CA ARG A 246 23.63 -3.88 -8.77
C ARG A 246 23.22 -2.71 -7.86
N VAL A 247 22.27 -2.91 -6.95
CA VAL A 247 21.90 -1.92 -5.94
C VAL A 247 23.07 -1.63 -5.01
N LEU A 248 23.75 -2.66 -4.50
CA LEU A 248 24.95 -2.50 -3.67
C LEU A 248 26.05 -1.74 -4.43
N LYS A 249 26.30 -2.10 -5.69
CA LYS A 249 27.25 -1.38 -6.55
C LYS A 249 26.88 0.08 -6.75
N SER A 250 25.59 0.36 -6.95
CA SER A 250 25.09 1.72 -7.12
C SER A 250 25.30 2.55 -5.85
N PHE A 251 25.04 1.98 -4.66
CA PHE A 251 25.38 2.66 -3.41
C PHE A 251 26.88 2.87 -3.22
N ALA A 252 27.72 1.90 -3.59
CA ALA A 252 29.17 2.05 -3.55
C ALA A 252 29.65 3.21 -4.42
N CYS A 253 29.16 3.30 -5.67
CA CYS A 253 29.47 4.38 -6.60
C CYS A 253 29.03 5.77 -6.09
N GLN A 254 28.02 5.82 -5.23
CA GLN A 254 27.47 7.05 -4.65
C GLN A 254 28.08 7.39 -3.29
N MET A 255 28.93 6.53 -2.73
CA MET A 255 29.51 6.73 -1.42
C MET A 255 30.70 7.70 -1.52
N PRO A 256 30.63 8.89 -0.90
CA PRO A 256 31.67 9.90 -1.03
C PRO A 256 32.88 9.54 -0.16
N LEU A 257 33.67 8.56 -0.58
CA LEU A 257 34.92 8.10 0.02
C LEU A 257 36.03 8.09 -1.06
N PRO A 258 37.31 8.28 -0.68
CA PRO A 258 38.42 8.25 -1.63
C PRO A 258 38.48 6.97 -2.49
N GLU A 259 38.20 5.83 -1.86
CA GLU A 259 38.23 4.50 -2.48
C GLU A 259 36.84 3.88 -2.44
N GLU A 260 36.37 3.40 -3.60
CA GLU A 260 35.05 2.78 -3.74
C GLU A 260 35.01 1.44 -2.98
N PRO A 261 34.04 1.23 -2.08
CA PRO A 261 33.93 -0.03 -1.35
C PRO A 261 33.36 -1.14 -2.22
N ASP A 262 33.93 -2.35 -2.12
CA ASP A 262 33.39 -3.53 -2.78
C ASP A 262 32.26 -4.16 -1.95
N LEU A 263 31.07 -3.58 -2.06
CA LEU A 263 29.88 -4.06 -1.36
C LEU A 263 29.33 -5.36 -1.98
N GLU A 264 29.60 -5.61 -3.26
CA GLU A 264 29.11 -6.78 -3.99
C GLU A 264 29.74 -8.08 -3.48
N LEU A 265 31.01 -8.02 -3.07
CA LEU A 265 31.73 -9.14 -2.48
C LEU A 265 31.01 -9.74 -1.26
N HIS A 266 30.32 -8.89 -0.49
CA HIS A 266 29.62 -9.26 0.75
C HIS A 266 28.09 -9.23 0.61
N TRP A 267 27.56 -9.43 -0.62
CA TRP A 267 26.13 -9.32 -0.88
C TRP A 267 25.24 -10.22 0.00
N GLU A 268 25.69 -11.42 0.35
CA GLU A 268 24.96 -12.34 1.23
C GLU A 268 24.75 -11.75 2.63
N TYR A 269 25.77 -11.06 3.15
CA TYR A 269 25.68 -10.39 4.45
C TYR A 269 24.71 -9.22 4.40
N PHE A 270 24.70 -8.46 3.30
CA PHE A 270 23.70 -7.41 3.08
C PHE A 270 22.29 -7.98 2.94
N TYR A 271 22.13 -9.07 2.21
CA TYR A 271 20.84 -9.73 2.00
C TYR A 271 20.29 -10.28 3.33
N GLU A 272 21.08 -11.06 4.07
CA GLU A 272 20.69 -11.62 5.38
C GLU A 272 20.22 -10.53 6.36
N ARG A 273 20.96 -9.41 6.41
CA ARG A 273 20.71 -8.34 7.38
C ARG A 273 19.65 -7.34 6.94
N SER A 274 19.25 -7.36 5.67
CA SER A 274 18.21 -6.48 5.12
C SER A 274 16.96 -7.22 4.69
N ILE A 275 16.94 -8.55 4.75
CA ILE A 275 15.88 -9.42 4.22
C ILE A 275 15.54 -9.17 2.75
N GLY A 276 16.43 -8.51 1.99
CA GLY A 276 16.20 -8.08 0.61
C GLY A 276 15.53 -6.69 0.46
N CYS A 277 15.35 -5.95 1.56
CA CYS A 277 14.79 -4.60 1.57
C CYS A 277 15.88 -3.53 1.39
N VAL A 278 15.82 -2.78 0.29
CA VAL A 278 16.84 -1.80 -0.09
C VAL A 278 16.95 -0.62 0.89
N GLY A 279 15.84 -0.16 1.46
CA GLY A 279 15.84 0.91 2.45
C GLY A 279 16.60 0.52 3.72
N ILE A 280 16.52 -0.74 4.17
CA ILE A 280 17.31 -1.21 5.31
C ILE A 280 18.82 -1.17 5.01
N VAL A 281 19.19 -1.57 3.78
CA VAL A 281 20.59 -1.44 3.31
C VAL A 281 21.01 0.03 3.31
N LYS A 282 20.17 0.94 2.83
CA LYS A 282 20.46 2.38 2.78
C LYS A 282 20.70 2.96 4.18
N ASP A 283 19.81 2.69 5.12
CA ASP A 283 19.93 3.18 6.49
C ASP A 283 21.21 2.65 7.14
N TRP A 284 21.48 1.35 6.96
CA TRP A 284 22.68 0.71 7.47
C TRP A 284 23.97 1.32 6.88
N LEU A 285 24.03 1.48 5.55
CA LEU A 285 25.18 2.09 4.88
C LEU A 285 25.40 3.54 5.29
N THR A 286 24.33 4.29 5.56
CA THR A 286 24.42 5.69 6.02
C THR A 286 25.08 5.78 7.39
N GLN A 287 24.71 4.89 8.33
CA GLN A 287 25.34 4.81 9.64
C GLN A 287 26.81 4.35 9.55
N ALA A 288 27.08 3.35 8.71
CA ALA A 288 28.42 2.84 8.49
C ALA A 288 29.34 3.90 7.84
N LEU A 289 28.81 4.69 6.89
CA LEU A 289 29.52 5.81 6.28
C LEU A 289 29.86 6.89 7.31
N ARG A 290 28.92 7.27 8.20
CA ARG A 290 29.21 8.22 9.28
C ARG A 290 30.43 7.78 10.08
N LYS A 291 30.46 6.52 10.52
CA LYS A 291 31.59 5.97 11.28
C LYS A 291 32.89 5.94 10.47
N ALA A 292 32.84 5.65 9.17
CA ALA A 292 34.02 5.68 8.31
C ALA A 292 34.58 7.11 8.14
N LEU A 293 33.70 8.11 8.01
CA LEU A 293 34.09 9.53 7.93
C LEU A 293 34.70 10.01 9.25
N ASP A 294 34.14 9.60 10.39
CA ASP A 294 34.68 9.92 11.71
C ASP A 294 36.07 9.33 11.90
N ALA A 295 36.30 8.10 11.42
CA ALA A 295 37.59 7.41 11.44
C ALA A 295 38.54 7.84 10.31
N GLU A 296 38.15 8.78 9.45
CA GLU A 296 38.94 9.27 8.30
C GLU A 296 39.42 8.14 7.36
N ALA A 297 38.61 7.10 7.22
CA ALA A 297 38.93 5.96 6.39
C ALA A 297 38.87 6.28 4.90
N SER A 298 39.75 5.66 4.11
CA SER A 298 39.74 5.75 2.64
C SER A 298 38.57 5.02 2.01
N THR A 299 38.11 3.93 2.63
CA THR A 299 37.02 3.07 2.15
C THR A 299 36.16 2.51 3.29
N LEU A 300 34.99 1.98 2.93
CA LEU A 300 34.12 1.27 3.86
C LEU A 300 34.60 -0.16 4.07
N THR A 301 34.78 -0.57 5.33
CA THR A 301 35.22 -1.92 5.68
C THR A 301 34.21 -2.59 6.63
N LEU A 302 34.39 -3.89 6.87
CA LEU A 302 33.55 -4.64 7.82
C LEU A 302 33.56 -4.04 9.25
N VAL A 303 34.64 -3.33 9.64
CA VAL A 303 34.73 -2.67 10.96
C VAL A 303 33.73 -1.52 11.10
N HIS A 304 33.40 -0.85 9.98
CA HIS A 304 32.39 0.21 9.92
C HIS A 304 30.97 -0.36 9.83
N LEU A 305 30.80 -1.49 9.14
CA LEU A 305 29.50 -2.13 8.89
C LEU A 305 28.95 -2.87 10.12
N LYS A 306 29.73 -3.76 10.73
CA LYS A 306 29.28 -4.66 11.81
C LYS A 306 28.53 -3.98 12.97
N PRO A 307 28.94 -2.81 13.49
CA PRO A 307 28.27 -2.16 14.60
C PRO A 307 26.83 -1.73 14.33
N TYR A 308 26.49 -1.47 13.06
CA TYR A 308 25.18 -0.98 12.65
C TYR A 308 24.35 -2.03 11.91
N ALA A 309 24.89 -3.25 11.77
CA ALA A 309 24.17 -4.34 11.15
C ALA A 309 22.90 -4.64 11.96
N PRO A 310 21.72 -4.73 11.32
CA PRO A 310 20.51 -5.19 11.98
C PRO A 310 20.73 -6.50 12.74
N SER A 311 20.22 -6.56 13.98
CA SER A 311 20.34 -7.75 14.80
C SER A 311 19.55 -8.90 14.20
N VAL A 312 20.01 -10.14 14.42
CA VAL A 312 19.32 -11.34 13.91
C VAL A 312 17.87 -11.37 14.39
N SER A 313 17.61 -11.00 15.65
CA SER A 313 16.25 -10.94 16.21
C SER A 313 15.34 -9.98 15.44
N LYS A 314 15.84 -8.80 15.07
CA LYS A 314 15.08 -7.83 14.25
C LYS A 314 14.84 -8.37 12.85
N CYS A 315 15.86 -8.95 12.21
CA CYS A 315 15.71 -9.58 10.90
C CYS A 315 14.65 -10.69 10.92
N MET A 316 14.66 -11.54 11.96
CA MET A 316 13.69 -12.63 12.13
C MET A 316 12.26 -12.13 12.28
N GLN A 317 12.05 -11.02 12.98
CA GLN A 317 10.74 -10.40 13.07
C GLN A 317 10.30 -9.86 11.70
N MET A 318 11.15 -9.05 11.04
CA MET A 318 10.82 -8.44 9.75
C MET A 318 10.55 -9.48 8.65
N ILE A 319 11.33 -10.58 8.61
CA ILE A 319 11.11 -11.63 7.60
C ILE A 319 9.84 -12.43 7.87
N THR A 320 9.47 -12.66 9.14
CA THR A 320 8.21 -13.32 9.49
C THR A 320 7.03 -12.48 8.99
N GLU A 321 7.00 -11.19 9.32
CA GLU A 321 5.98 -10.25 8.84
C GLU A 321 5.95 -10.18 7.31
N ALA A 322 7.11 -10.18 6.66
CA ALA A 322 7.20 -10.15 5.20
C ALA A 322 6.63 -11.41 4.54
N ILE A 323 7.00 -12.60 5.04
CA ILE A 323 6.54 -13.88 4.51
C ILE A 323 5.03 -14.03 4.70
N GLU A 324 4.49 -13.65 5.86
CA GLU A 324 3.04 -13.71 6.12
C GLU A 324 2.26 -12.79 5.18
N GLY A 325 2.72 -11.55 5.01
CA GLY A 325 2.11 -10.62 4.07
C GLY A 325 2.22 -11.04 2.60
N GLU A 326 3.37 -11.58 2.19
CA GLU A 326 3.58 -12.11 0.85
C GLU A 326 2.64 -13.29 0.55
N LYS A 327 2.44 -14.20 1.52
CA LYS A 327 1.51 -15.32 1.37
C LYS A 327 0.07 -14.88 1.20
N ALA A 328 -0.35 -13.81 1.88
CA ALA A 328 -1.72 -13.28 1.78
C ALA A 328 -2.05 -12.69 0.39
N LEU A 329 -1.04 -12.47 -0.46
CA LEU A 329 -1.19 -11.96 -1.83
C LEU A 329 -1.18 -13.04 -2.91
N ILE A 330 -0.75 -14.25 -2.57
CA ILE A 330 -0.73 -15.36 -3.52
C ILE A 330 -2.16 -15.86 -3.72
N GLU A 331 -2.64 -15.79 -4.95
CA GLU A 331 -3.88 -16.45 -5.35
C GLU A 331 -3.64 -17.95 -5.41
N ASP A 332 -4.10 -18.68 -4.39
CA ASP A 332 -4.02 -20.13 -4.36
C ASP A 332 -4.97 -20.75 -5.40
N GLU A 333 -4.53 -21.78 -6.11
CA GLU A 333 -5.37 -22.57 -7.02
C GLU A 333 -6.62 -23.09 -6.30
N THR A 334 -6.52 -23.36 -4.99
CA THR A 334 -7.67 -23.77 -4.19
C THR A 334 -8.70 -22.64 -4.01
N GLU A 335 -8.28 -21.38 -3.89
CA GLU A 335 -9.17 -20.22 -3.82
C GLU A 335 -9.87 -19.98 -5.16
N LEU A 336 -9.16 -20.13 -6.28
CA LEU A 336 -9.76 -20.07 -7.61
C LEU A 336 -10.82 -21.16 -7.80
N ILE A 337 -10.53 -22.39 -7.38
CA ILE A 337 -11.50 -23.51 -7.43
C ILE A 337 -12.73 -23.18 -6.57
N LYS A 338 -12.54 -22.68 -5.34
CA LYS A 338 -13.64 -22.26 -4.46
C LYS A 338 -14.47 -21.13 -5.06
N LEU A 339 -13.82 -20.14 -5.68
CA LEU A 339 -14.51 -19.05 -6.38
C LEU A 339 -15.36 -19.60 -7.53
N ARG A 340 -14.78 -20.45 -8.39
CA ARG A 340 -15.51 -21.09 -9.48
C ARG A 340 -16.69 -21.90 -8.97
N GLN A 341 -16.54 -22.63 -7.86
CA GLN A 341 -17.63 -23.35 -7.22
C GLN A 341 -18.75 -22.42 -6.73
N LYS A 342 -18.41 -21.32 -6.04
CA LYS A 342 -19.36 -20.30 -5.59
C LYS A 342 -20.10 -19.62 -6.75
N LEU A 343 -19.44 -19.46 -7.89
CA LEU A 343 -20.02 -18.94 -9.12
C LEU A 343 -20.83 -19.98 -9.92
N GLY A 344 -20.93 -21.23 -9.44
CA GLY A 344 -21.63 -22.31 -10.14
C GLY A 344 -20.89 -22.84 -11.37
N LEU A 345 -19.60 -22.50 -11.54
CA LEU A 345 -18.75 -22.88 -12.68
C LEU A 345 -18.00 -24.21 -12.47
N THR A 346 -18.50 -25.09 -11.61
CA THR A 346 -17.95 -26.45 -11.49
C THR A 346 -17.97 -27.12 -12.85
N ALA A 347 -16.79 -27.55 -13.31
CA ALA A 347 -16.65 -28.33 -14.52
C ALA A 347 -17.63 -29.52 -14.45
N ILE A 348 -18.62 -29.53 -15.32
CA ILE A 348 -19.19 -30.78 -15.80
C ILE A 348 -18.03 -31.44 -16.54
N SER A 349 -17.20 -32.19 -15.83
CA SER A 349 -16.35 -33.19 -16.45
C SER A 349 -17.26 -34.33 -16.91
N SER A 350 -18.04 -34.07 -17.97
CA SER A 350 -18.45 -35.13 -18.87
C SER A 350 -17.18 -35.49 -19.64
N PRO A 351 -16.65 -36.72 -19.52
CA PRO A 351 -15.58 -37.14 -20.39
C PRO A 351 -16.13 -37.08 -21.82
N ILE A 352 -15.52 -36.24 -22.64
CA ILE A 352 -15.73 -36.19 -24.07
C ILE A 352 -15.57 -37.61 -24.59
N ALA A 353 -16.67 -38.14 -25.11
CA ALA A 353 -16.70 -39.33 -25.92
C ALA A 353 -15.69 -39.15 -27.06
N LYS A 354 -14.63 -39.96 -27.06
CA LYS A 354 -13.91 -40.26 -28.28
C LYS A 354 -14.76 -41.27 -29.05
N GLU A 355 -15.40 -40.80 -30.10
CA GLU A 355 -15.99 -41.67 -31.13
C GLU A 355 -14.87 -42.48 -31.81
N ALA A 356 -15.13 -43.79 -31.90
CA ALA A 356 -14.85 -44.78 -32.96
C ALA A 356 -13.52 -44.70 -33.75
N SER A 357 -12.87 -45.81 -34.11
CA SER A 357 -13.44 -47.01 -34.76
C SER A 357 -12.55 -48.28 -34.54
N PRO A 358 -12.74 -49.41 -35.26
CA PRO A 358 -13.25 -50.65 -34.69
C PRO A 358 -12.22 -51.80 -34.71
N ASP A 359 -12.42 -52.85 -33.91
CA ASP A 359 -12.49 -54.23 -34.43
C ASP A 359 -12.67 -55.30 -33.34
N ASN A 360 -13.58 -56.21 -33.68
CA ASN A 360 -13.67 -57.64 -33.37
C ASN A 360 -14.12 -58.16 -31.98
N MET A 361 -15.40 -58.53 -32.00
CA MET A 361 -15.94 -59.88 -31.80
C MET A 361 -15.91 -60.53 -30.40
N ALA A 362 -17.13 -60.68 -29.88
CA ALA A 362 -17.80 -61.95 -29.53
C ALA A 362 -18.22 -62.13 -28.06
N ASN A 363 -19.53 -62.30 -27.92
CA ASN A 363 -20.27 -63.12 -26.96
C ASN A 363 -20.14 -62.83 -25.45
N SER A 364 -21.23 -62.35 -24.86
CA SER A 364 -22.20 -63.24 -24.20
C SER A 364 -23.38 -62.47 -23.61
N ALA A 365 -24.54 -63.12 -23.66
CA ALA A 365 -25.80 -62.66 -23.12
C ALA A 365 -25.82 -62.72 -21.58
N GLN A 366 -26.45 -61.75 -20.91
CA GLN A 366 -27.57 -61.94 -19.96
C GLN A 366 -27.78 -60.75 -19.00
N THR A 367 -29.07 -60.47 -18.78
CA THR A 367 -29.71 -59.98 -17.55
C THR A 367 -29.52 -58.53 -17.07
N SER A 368 -30.61 -57.76 -17.26
CA SER A 368 -31.36 -57.01 -16.24
C SER A 368 -30.64 -56.52 -14.98
N LYS A 369 -30.68 -55.19 -14.75
CA LYS A 369 -31.40 -54.56 -13.62
C LYS A 369 -31.16 -53.05 -13.57
N THR A 370 -32.25 -52.30 -13.73
CA THR A 370 -32.45 -50.95 -13.21
C THR A 370 -32.22 -50.92 -11.69
N SER A 371 -31.24 -50.17 -11.19
CA SER A 371 -31.11 -49.92 -9.76
C SER A 371 -31.54 -48.49 -9.40
N ARG A 372 -32.56 -48.45 -8.54
CA ARG A 372 -33.24 -47.27 -8.00
C ARG A 372 -32.35 -46.53 -7.00
N LYS A 373 -32.31 -45.20 -7.07
CA LYS A 373 -31.84 -44.34 -5.98
C LYS A 373 -32.76 -44.53 -4.75
N LYS A 374 -32.15 -44.79 -3.59
CA LYS A 374 -32.80 -44.82 -2.28
C LYS A 374 -33.35 -43.43 -1.94
N ARG A 375 -34.63 -43.35 -1.57
CA ARG A 375 -35.28 -42.15 -1.00
C ARG A 375 -35.69 -42.45 0.45
N ASN A 376 -35.60 -41.44 1.30
CA ASN A 376 -35.95 -41.53 2.72
C ASN A 376 -37.48 -41.53 2.91
N PRO A 377 -38.02 -42.19 3.95
CA PRO A 377 -39.46 -42.20 4.22
C PRO A 377 -39.95 -40.79 4.61
N GLY A 378 -40.97 -40.27 3.92
CA GLY A 378 -41.67 -39.01 4.28
C GLY A 378 -41.75 -37.93 3.20
N GLU A 379 -40.99 -38.02 2.10
CA GLU A 379 -41.05 -37.03 1.03
C GLU A 379 -42.20 -37.31 0.04
N ARG A 380 -43.21 -36.42 0.02
CA ARG A 380 -44.22 -36.39 -1.05
C ARG A 380 -43.65 -35.77 -2.32
N ASN A 381 -44.07 -36.29 -3.48
CA ASN A 381 -43.69 -35.72 -4.77
C ASN A 381 -44.21 -34.28 -4.91
N PRO A 382 -43.44 -33.36 -5.52
CA PRO A 382 -43.94 -32.04 -5.84
C PRO A 382 -45.00 -32.16 -6.94
N HIS A 383 -46.27 -32.11 -6.53
CA HIS A 383 -47.42 -31.91 -7.39
C HIS A 383 -48.14 -30.64 -6.91
N ARG A 384 -48.63 -29.83 -7.84
CA ARG A 384 -49.31 -28.57 -7.54
C ARG A 384 -50.71 -28.87 -6.99
N ASP A 385 -51.03 -28.38 -5.79
CA ASP A 385 -52.37 -28.50 -5.22
C ASP A 385 -53.32 -27.46 -5.83
N VAL A 386 -54.55 -27.87 -6.12
CA VAL A 386 -55.60 -27.00 -6.65
C VAL A 386 -56.31 -26.34 -5.47
N ILE A 387 -56.24 -25.01 -5.36
CA ILE A 387 -56.92 -24.24 -4.32
C ILE A 387 -58.30 -23.84 -4.85
N GLY A 388 -59.35 -24.27 -4.13
CA GLY A 388 -60.75 -24.13 -4.51
C GLY A 388 -61.27 -22.69 -4.52
N GLY A 389 -62.24 -22.45 -5.42
CA GLY A 389 -63.05 -21.25 -5.44
C GLY A 389 -64.34 -21.40 -4.65
N THR A 390 -64.89 -20.28 -4.23
CA THR A 390 -66.30 -20.05 -3.85
C THR A 390 -66.56 -18.56 -4.09
N GLN A 391 -67.30 -18.24 -5.14
CA GLN A 391 -68.74 -17.94 -5.15
C GLN A 391 -69.08 -16.57 -4.55
N ASN A 392 -69.44 -15.67 -5.46
CA ASN A 392 -70.22 -14.45 -5.23
C ASN A 392 -71.60 -14.77 -4.63
N VAL A 393 -72.24 -13.71 -4.12
CA VAL A 393 -73.70 -13.41 -4.13
C VAL A 393 -74.26 -13.11 -2.74
N SER A 394 -74.22 -11.83 -2.34
CA SER A 394 -75.35 -10.91 -2.01
C SER A 394 -74.97 -9.94 -0.92
#